data_AF-A0A7S3BF65-F1
#
_entry.id   AF-A0A7S3BF65-F1
#
_cell.length_a   1.000
_cell.length_b   1.000
_cell.length_c   1.000
_cell.angle_alpha   90.00
_cell.angle_beta   90.00
_cell.angle_gamma   90.00
#
_symmetry.space_group_name_H-M   'P 1'
#
loop_
_entity.id
_entity.type
_entity.pdbx_description
1 polymer ?
#
loop_
_entity_poly.entity_id
_entity_poly.type
_entity_poly.pdbx_seq_one_letter_code
_entity_poly.pdbx_strand_id
1 'polypeptide(L)'
;MGGSSSMFGGMGGGPPESDLGAEYMARFGPGGGFPRTRSSPFVGGQRPRPKRADVACTLEELYTGCKKRFKLKRTEIPRGGGAPKEVEEHLEIDVKPGWKQGTKITFEGKGDSPPGGGPPTDVQFVVTEKPHGHFRREGDDLHVPMTCSLSQALCGFTVSLKSLDGRNLRVPVEPVLKPG
;
A
#
# COMPACT_ATOMS: atom_id res chain seq x y z
N MET A 1 81.32 25.05 -9.38
CA MET A 1 79.90 24.88 -9.03
C MET A 1 79.85 24.55 -7.54
N GLY A 2 80.00 25.53 -6.64
CA GLY A 2 78.92 26.33 -6.00
C GLY A 2 78.19 25.45 -4.98
N GLY A 3 78.37 25.51 -3.65
CA GLY A 3 78.53 26.63 -2.71
C GLY A 3 77.24 26.73 -1.88
N SER A 4 77.12 26.08 -0.71
CA SER A 4 77.36 26.57 0.67
C SER A 4 76.12 27.10 1.41
N SER A 5 76.13 26.91 2.74
CA SER A 5 75.36 27.61 3.82
C SER A 5 73.86 27.28 3.97
N SER A 6 73.29 26.88 5.13
CA SER A 6 73.31 27.31 6.54
C SER A 6 72.06 28.14 6.92
N MET A 7 71.63 27.96 8.18
CA MET A 7 70.90 28.90 9.06
C MET A 7 69.36 28.83 9.16
N PHE A 8 68.94 28.26 10.30
CA PHE A 8 68.20 28.89 11.40
C PHE A 8 67.46 30.24 11.19
N GLY A 9 66.20 30.30 11.64
CA GLY A 9 65.41 31.51 11.90
C GLY A 9 63.91 31.23 11.69
N GLY A 10 62.96 31.61 12.54
CA GLY A 10 62.94 32.39 13.77
C GLY A 10 61.49 32.44 14.29
N MET A 11 61.34 32.63 15.61
CA MET A 11 60.07 32.93 16.29
C MET A 11 59.48 34.29 15.84
N GLY A 12 58.15 34.42 15.88
CA GLY A 12 57.55 35.71 16.30
C GLY A 12 56.15 36.07 15.78
N GLY A 13 55.26 36.40 16.73
CA GLY A 13 54.05 37.23 16.59
C GLY A 13 52.76 36.41 16.54
N GLY A 14 51.78 36.50 17.43
CA GLY A 14 51.31 37.54 18.38
C GLY A 14 49.79 37.29 18.60
N PRO A 15 49.12 37.92 19.58
CA PRO A 15 48.03 37.36 20.42
C PRO A 15 46.60 37.76 19.92
N PRO A 16 45.46 37.69 20.66
CA PRO A 16 45.07 37.03 21.93
C PRO A 16 43.70 36.28 21.84
N GLU A 17 43.15 35.85 22.99
CA GLU A 17 41.70 35.70 23.28
C GLU A 17 40.88 34.58 22.62
N SER A 18 40.64 33.49 23.36
CA SER A 18 39.34 33.21 24.01
C SER A 18 39.18 31.72 24.41
N ASP A 19 38.88 31.54 25.69
CA ASP A 19 38.70 30.29 26.45
C ASP A 19 37.41 29.53 26.06
N LEU A 20 37.36 28.93 24.87
CA LEU A 20 36.19 28.11 24.46
C LEU A 20 36.53 26.90 23.58
N GLY A 21 37.81 26.52 23.48
CA GLY A 21 38.27 25.36 22.69
C GLY A 21 38.69 24.13 23.52
N ALA A 22 38.89 24.29 24.83
CA ALA A 22 39.50 23.26 25.68
C ALA A 22 38.55 22.09 26.01
N GLU A 23 37.23 22.31 26.09
CA GLU A 23 36.26 21.22 26.33
C GLU A 23 35.94 20.39 25.08
N TYR A 24 36.17 20.93 23.87
CA TYR A 24 35.86 20.23 22.62
C TYR A 24 36.98 19.24 22.20
N MET A 25 38.24 19.53 22.54
CA MET A 25 39.38 18.68 22.19
C MET A 25 39.66 17.55 23.21
N ALA A 26 39.07 17.61 24.41
CA ALA A 26 39.21 16.54 25.41
C ALA A 26 38.32 15.31 25.12
N ARG A 27 37.35 15.42 24.19
CA ARG A 27 36.42 14.31 23.86
C ARG A 27 36.82 13.51 22.62
N PHE A 28 37.69 14.03 21.75
CA PHE A 28 38.03 13.40 20.46
C PHE A 28 39.54 13.42 20.14
N GLY A 29 40.37 13.15 21.14
CA GLY A 29 41.80 12.88 20.95
C GLY A 29 42.09 11.45 20.43
N PRO A 30 43.12 11.25 19.60
CA PRO A 30 43.38 10.00 18.90
C PRO A 30 44.20 9.05 19.78
N GLY A 31 43.55 8.07 20.43
CA GLY A 31 44.28 7.06 21.21
C GLY A 31 43.50 6.28 22.27
N GLY A 32 42.17 6.37 22.33
CA GLY A 32 41.35 5.62 23.30
C GLY A 32 40.68 4.41 22.67
N GLY A 33 41.09 3.21 23.06
CA GLY A 33 40.41 1.96 22.74
C GLY A 33 39.08 1.86 23.50
N PHE A 34 37.99 2.25 22.84
CA PHE A 34 36.63 1.97 23.29
C PHE A 34 36.23 0.57 22.84
N PRO A 35 35.58 -0.26 23.69
CA PRO A 35 35.01 -1.50 23.22
C PRO A 35 33.95 -1.12 22.18
N ARG A 36 34.21 -1.48 20.92
CA ARG A 36 33.19 -1.44 19.88
C ARG A 36 32.13 -2.43 20.31
N THR A 37 31.10 -1.96 21.03
CA THR A 37 29.79 -2.61 20.98
C THR A 37 29.49 -2.73 19.50
N ARG A 38 29.56 -3.96 19.01
CA ARG A 38 29.19 -4.33 17.66
C ARG A 38 27.70 -4.04 17.59
N SER A 39 27.34 -2.80 17.26
CA SER A 39 26.04 -2.49 16.70
C SER A 39 26.00 -3.30 15.41
N SER A 40 25.51 -4.53 15.54
CA SER A 40 25.00 -5.28 14.41
C SER A 40 24.19 -4.28 13.60
N PRO A 41 24.43 -4.11 12.30
CA PRO A 41 23.42 -3.49 11.47
C PRO A 41 22.22 -4.42 11.64
N PHE A 42 21.26 -4.00 12.43
CA PHE A 42 19.93 -4.56 12.38
C PHE A 42 19.45 -4.20 10.99
N VAL A 43 19.81 -5.04 10.01
CA VAL A 43 19.13 -5.15 8.75
C VAL A 43 17.74 -5.53 9.19
N GLY A 44 16.90 -4.52 9.38
CA GLY A 44 15.48 -4.69 9.59
C GLY A 44 15.01 -5.48 8.38
N GLY A 45 14.91 -6.79 8.56
CA GLY A 45 14.46 -7.69 7.52
C GLY A 45 13.16 -7.12 7.01
N GLN A 46 13.16 -6.69 5.74
CA GLN A 46 11.93 -6.29 5.09
C GLN A 46 11.03 -7.52 5.19
N ARG A 47 9.99 -7.42 6.04
CA ARG A 47 8.97 -8.46 6.08
C ARG A 47 8.48 -8.61 4.65
N PRO A 48 8.52 -9.82 4.07
CA PRO A 48 8.03 -10.02 2.72
C PRO A 48 6.61 -9.48 2.65
N ARG A 49 6.36 -8.60 1.67
CA ARG A 49 5.04 -7.97 1.53
C ARG A 49 4.03 -9.09 1.24
N PRO A 50 2.88 -9.12 1.93
CA PRO A 50 1.88 -10.16 1.70
C PRO A 50 1.45 -10.12 0.24
N LYS A 51 1.27 -11.30 -0.36
CA LYS A 51 0.80 -11.45 -1.74
C LYS A 51 -0.62 -10.88 -1.79
N ARG A 52 -0.81 -9.78 -2.53
CA ARG A 52 -2.11 -9.10 -2.67
C ARG A 52 -2.80 -9.56 -3.95
N ALA A 53 -4.05 -9.96 -3.84
CA ALA A 53 -4.88 -10.35 -4.96
C ALA A 53 -6.19 -9.56 -4.95
N ASP A 54 -6.64 -9.09 -6.11
CA ASP A 54 -7.86 -8.30 -6.19
C ASP A 54 -9.08 -9.19 -6.46
N VAL A 55 -10.13 -8.98 -5.67
CA VAL A 55 -11.43 -9.64 -5.80
C VAL A 55 -12.35 -8.64 -6.48
N ALA A 56 -12.36 -8.67 -7.82
CA ALA A 56 -13.16 -7.76 -8.63
C ALA A 56 -14.64 -8.14 -8.58
N CYS A 57 -15.48 -7.31 -7.96
CA CYS A 57 -16.92 -7.48 -7.79
C CYS A 57 -17.74 -6.43 -8.54
N THR A 58 -18.86 -6.83 -9.11
CA THR A 58 -19.85 -5.90 -9.67
C THR A 58 -20.73 -5.32 -8.57
N LEU A 59 -21.47 -4.25 -8.88
CA LEU A 59 -22.39 -3.62 -7.92
C LEU A 59 -23.53 -4.54 -7.50
N GLU A 60 -24.03 -5.37 -8.41
CA GLU A 60 -25.09 -6.35 -8.14
C GLU A 60 -24.60 -7.45 -7.18
N GLU A 61 -23.36 -7.91 -7.37
CA GLU A 61 -22.71 -8.87 -6.47
C GLU A 61 -22.48 -8.27 -5.08
N LEU A 62 -22.09 -7.00 -4.99
CA LEU A 62 -21.94 -6.29 -3.71
C LEU A 62 -23.28 -5.96 -3.05
N TYR A 63 -24.37 -5.87 -3.82
CA TYR A 63 -25.71 -5.65 -3.29
C TYR A 63 -26.32 -6.93 -2.70
N THR A 64 -26.23 -8.05 -3.41
CA THR A 64 -26.84 -9.33 -3.01
C THR A 64 -25.92 -10.24 -2.19
N GLY A 65 -24.60 -10.07 -2.33
CA GLY A 65 -23.59 -10.99 -1.82
C GLY A 65 -23.33 -12.14 -2.79
N CYS A 66 -22.07 -12.59 -2.87
CA CYS A 66 -21.70 -13.70 -3.75
C CYS A 66 -20.53 -14.52 -3.20
N LYS A 67 -20.40 -15.76 -3.66
CA LYS A 67 -19.26 -16.63 -3.35
C LYS A 67 -18.34 -16.70 -4.55
N LYS A 68 -17.07 -16.35 -4.36
CA LYS A 68 -16.06 -16.40 -5.42
C LYS A 68 -14.95 -17.37 -5.07
N ARG A 69 -14.65 -18.26 -6.02
CA ARG A 69 -13.59 -19.25 -5.91
C ARG A 69 -12.37 -18.77 -6.69
N PHE A 70 -11.23 -18.67 -6.01
CA PHE A 70 -9.96 -18.26 -6.58
C PHE A 70 -8.96 -19.40 -6.57
N LYS A 71 -8.17 -19.49 -7.64
CA LYS A 71 -7.01 -20.39 -7.69
C LYS A 71 -5.80 -19.65 -7.15
N LEU A 72 -5.26 -20.13 -6.04
CA LEU A 72 -4.04 -19.61 -5.45
C LEU A 72 -2.89 -20.56 -5.77
N LYS A 73 -1.83 -20.03 -6.38
CA LYS A 73 -0.57 -20.74 -6.56
C LYS A 73 0.40 -20.30 -5.48
N ARG A 74 0.88 -21.26 -4.69
CA ARG A 74 1.87 -21.02 -3.64
C ARG A 74 3.08 -21.93 -3.81
N THR A 75 4.24 -21.44 -3.40
CA THR A 75 5.48 -22.23 -3.36
C THR A 75 5.69 -22.79 -1.95
N GLU A 76 5.79 -24.11 -1.84
CA GLU A 76 6.11 -24.82 -0.60
C GLU A 76 7.52 -25.39 -0.67
N ILE A 77 8.28 -25.24 0.41
CA ILE A 77 9.61 -25.86 0.56
C ILE A 77 9.48 -26.96 1.61
N PRO A 78 9.74 -28.24 1.27
CA PRO A 78 9.71 -29.32 2.24
C PRO A 78 10.69 -29.07 3.40
N ARG A 79 10.31 -29.44 4.63
CA ARG A 79 11.11 -29.24 5.85
C ARG A 79 12.49 -29.94 5.84
N GLY A 80 12.78 -30.76 4.84
CA GLY A 80 14.05 -31.48 4.67
C GLY A 80 15.05 -30.84 3.69
N GLY A 81 14.84 -29.60 3.23
CA GLY A 81 15.80 -28.91 2.35
C GLY A 81 15.73 -29.33 0.87
N GLY A 82 14.52 -29.65 0.39
CA GLY A 82 14.29 -30.00 -1.02
C GLY A 82 14.08 -28.80 -1.94
N ALA A 83 13.98 -29.07 -3.24
CA ALA A 83 13.64 -28.06 -4.24
C ALA A 83 12.24 -27.44 -3.96
N PRO A 84 12.03 -26.15 -4.27
CA PRO A 84 10.72 -25.53 -4.14
C PRO A 84 9.68 -26.23 -5.01
N LYS A 85 8.50 -26.52 -4.45
CA LYS A 85 7.38 -27.13 -5.16
C LYS A 85 6.23 -26.13 -5.26
N GLU A 86 5.69 -25.95 -6.46
CA GLU A 86 4.45 -25.19 -6.64
C GLU A 86 3.23 -26.07 -6.30
N VAL A 87 2.34 -25.53 -5.48
CA VAL A 87 1.09 -26.15 -5.06
C VAL A 87 -0.05 -25.20 -5.41
N GLU A 88 -1.10 -25.74 -6.01
CA GLU A 88 -2.32 -24.99 -6.33
C GLU A 88 -3.41 -25.34 -5.31
N GLU A 89 -4.03 -24.32 -4.72
CA GLU A 89 -5.15 -24.46 -3.79
C GLU A 89 -6.32 -23.57 -4.25
N HIS A 90 -7.55 -24.05 -4.05
CA HIS A 90 -8.75 -23.26 -4.32
C HIS A 90 -9.25 -22.63 -3.03
N LEU A 91 -9.34 -21.30 -2.99
CA LEU A 91 -9.91 -20.55 -1.88
C LEU A 91 -11.29 -20.04 -2.25
N GLU A 92 -12.24 -20.14 -1.32
CA GLU A 92 -13.58 -19.56 -1.46
C GLU A 92 -13.68 -18.31 -0.58
N ILE A 93 -14.14 -17.20 -1.18
CA ILE A 93 -14.40 -15.94 -0.50
C ILE A 93 -15.89 -15.68 -0.57
N ASP A 94 -16.52 -15.58 0.59
CA ASP A 94 -17.92 -15.18 0.75
C ASP A 94 -17.99 -13.64 0.85
N VAL A 95 -18.31 -13.00 -0.26
CA VAL A 95 -18.48 -11.55 -0.37
C VAL A 95 -19.81 -11.19 0.26
N LYS A 96 -19.76 -10.45 1.38
CA LYS A 96 -20.97 -10.03 2.07
C LYS A 96 -21.60 -8.81 1.39
N PRO A 97 -22.94 -8.70 1.43
CA PRO A 97 -23.66 -7.50 1.00
C PRO A 97 -23.09 -6.23 1.66
N GLY A 98 -22.99 -5.17 0.88
CA GLY A 98 -22.57 -3.84 1.34
C GLY A 98 -21.07 -3.66 1.51
N TRP A 99 -20.23 -4.68 1.25
CA TRP A 99 -18.78 -4.51 1.29
C TRP A 99 -18.32 -3.33 0.42
N LYS A 100 -17.42 -2.53 1.00
CA LYS A 100 -16.88 -1.32 0.38
C LYS A 100 -15.58 -1.65 -0.36
N GLN A 101 -15.26 -0.84 -1.36
CA GLN A 101 -13.97 -0.94 -2.03
C GLN A 101 -12.83 -0.84 -1.01
N GLY A 102 -11.82 -1.71 -1.17
CA GLY A 102 -10.67 -1.76 -0.26
C GLY A 102 -10.86 -2.66 0.97
N THR A 103 -12.00 -3.33 1.11
CA THR A 103 -12.19 -4.37 2.14
C THR A 103 -11.15 -5.46 1.98
N LYS A 104 -10.45 -5.82 3.06
CA LYS A 104 -9.32 -6.77 3.05
C LYS A 104 -9.73 -8.07 3.73
N ILE A 105 -9.47 -9.18 3.05
CA ILE A 105 -9.68 -10.53 3.54
C ILE A 105 -8.32 -11.20 3.62
N THR A 106 -7.92 -11.63 4.81
CA THR A 106 -6.60 -12.25 5.03
C THR A 106 -6.79 -13.74 5.25
N PHE A 107 -6.05 -14.55 4.49
CA PHE A 107 -5.93 -15.98 4.69
C PHE A 107 -4.56 -16.30 5.27
N GLU A 108 -4.55 -16.69 6.54
CA GLU A 108 -3.34 -16.97 7.29
C GLU A 108 -2.65 -18.24 6.81
N GLY A 109 -1.33 -18.20 6.61
CA GLY A 109 -0.53 -19.37 6.23
C GLY A 109 -0.88 -19.98 4.87
N LYS A 110 -1.60 -19.25 4.01
CA LYS A 110 -1.95 -19.69 2.64
C LYS A 110 -0.98 -19.21 1.57
N GLY A 111 -0.03 -18.35 1.92
CA GLY A 111 0.96 -17.77 1.01
C GLY A 111 2.18 -18.66 0.79
N ASP A 112 3.22 -18.03 0.25
CA ASP A 112 4.48 -18.71 -0.09
C ASP A 112 5.27 -19.04 1.19
N SER A 113 5.89 -20.22 1.19
CA SER A 113 6.77 -20.68 2.27
C SER A 113 8.14 -20.01 2.15
N PRO A 114 8.65 -19.36 3.21
CA PRO A 114 9.95 -18.70 3.16
C PRO A 114 11.10 -19.73 3.05
N PRO A 115 12.20 -19.37 2.35
CA PRO A 115 13.42 -20.16 2.38
C PRO A 115 14.01 -20.14 3.81
N GLY A 116 14.23 -21.32 4.38
CA GLY A 116 14.69 -21.47 5.77
C GLY A 116 13.73 -22.19 6.73
N GLY A 117 12.59 -22.69 6.24
CA GLY A 117 11.71 -23.59 7.01
C GLY A 117 10.77 -22.89 8.00
N GLY A 118 10.50 -21.59 7.80
CA GLY A 118 9.51 -20.84 8.57
C GLY A 118 8.05 -21.11 8.15
N PRO A 119 7.07 -20.63 8.92
CA PRO A 119 5.65 -20.75 8.54
C PRO A 119 5.36 -20.03 7.22
N PRO A 120 4.38 -20.50 6.43
CA PRO A 120 3.97 -19.82 5.20
C PRO A 120 3.48 -18.41 5.48
N THR A 121 3.64 -17.53 4.50
CA THR A 121 3.16 -16.15 4.56
C THR A 121 1.64 -16.06 4.43
N ASP A 122 1.07 -14.90 4.71
CA ASP A 122 -0.37 -14.67 4.56
C ASP A 122 -0.69 -14.11 3.17
N VAL A 123 -1.89 -14.44 2.68
CA VAL A 123 -2.42 -13.88 1.43
C VAL A 123 -3.54 -12.92 1.78
N GLN A 124 -3.47 -11.72 1.19
CA GLN A 124 -4.49 -10.70 1.38
C GLN A 124 -5.25 -10.49 0.09
N PHE A 125 -6.54 -10.75 0.13
CA PHE A 125 -7.47 -10.39 -0.93
C PHE A 125 -8.05 -9.02 -0.66
N VAL A 126 -8.11 -8.16 -1.67
CA VAL A 126 -8.69 -6.82 -1.58
C VAL A 126 -9.90 -6.75 -2.49
N VAL A 127 -11.04 -6.38 -1.95
CA VAL A 127 -12.26 -6.20 -2.75
C VAL A 127 -12.12 -4.96 -3.61
N THR A 128 -12.28 -5.13 -4.91
CA THR A 128 -12.27 -4.05 -5.89
C THR A 128 -13.62 -3.99 -6.58
N GLU A 129 -14.14 -2.78 -6.75
CA GLU A 129 -15.41 -2.57 -7.44
C GLU A 129 -15.17 -2.42 -8.94
N LYS A 130 -15.93 -3.15 -9.74
CA LYS A 130 -15.93 -3.01 -11.18
C LYS A 130 -16.78 -1.80 -11.58
N PRO A 131 -16.29 -0.94 -12.48
CA PRO A 131 -17.11 0.15 -13.02
C PRO A 131 -18.42 -0.39 -13.62
N HIS A 132 -19.53 0.21 -13.24
CA HIS A 132 -20.85 -0.12 -13.77
C HIS A 132 -21.25 0.87 -14.88
N GLY A 133 -21.98 0.40 -15.90
CA GLY A 133 -22.30 1.21 -17.08
C GLY A 133 -23.27 2.37 -16.84
N HIS A 134 -24.10 2.27 -15.79
CA HIS A 134 -25.14 3.26 -15.48
C HIS A 134 -25.03 3.87 -14.07
N PHE A 135 -24.31 3.21 -13.16
CA PHE A 135 -24.28 3.57 -11.75
C PHE A 135 -22.84 3.85 -11.36
N ARG A 136 -22.66 4.89 -10.54
CA ARG A 136 -21.43 5.18 -9.84
C ARG A 136 -21.73 5.12 -8.35
N ARG A 137 -21.09 4.20 -7.63
CA ARG A 137 -21.24 4.12 -6.18
C ARG A 137 -20.35 5.14 -5.50
N GLU A 138 -20.91 5.82 -4.52
CA GLU A 138 -20.20 6.72 -3.62
C GLU A 138 -20.62 6.38 -2.19
N GLY A 139 -19.74 5.69 -1.46
CA GLY A 139 -20.07 5.18 -0.13
C GLY A 139 -21.21 4.16 -0.17
N ASP A 140 -22.36 4.55 0.38
CA ASP A 140 -23.57 3.73 0.46
C ASP A 140 -24.65 4.19 -0.55
N ASP A 141 -24.36 5.22 -1.35
CA ASP A 141 -25.26 5.80 -2.34
C ASP A 141 -24.87 5.41 -3.77
N LEU A 142 -25.86 5.40 -4.67
CA LEU A 142 -25.69 5.16 -6.10
C LEU A 142 -26.08 6.40 -6.89
N HIS A 143 -25.13 6.94 -7.64
CA HIS A 143 -25.32 8.09 -8.53
C HIS A 143 -25.49 7.62 -9.97
N VAL A 144 -26.43 8.26 -10.68
CA VAL A 144 -26.64 8.05 -12.13
C VAL A 144 -26.41 9.38 -12.83
N PRO A 145 -25.36 9.53 -13.65
CA PRO A 145 -25.23 10.70 -14.49
C PRO A 145 -26.29 10.64 -15.59
N MET A 146 -27.15 11.66 -15.66
CA MET A 146 -28.19 11.75 -16.67
C MET A 146 -28.06 13.04 -17.46
N THR A 147 -28.09 12.91 -18.78
CA THR A 147 -28.23 14.04 -19.71
C THR A 147 -29.70 14.23 -20.06
N CYS A 148 -30.21 15.45 -19.90
CA CYS A 148 -31.57 15.82 -20.31
C CYS A 148 -31.55 17.04 -21.25
N SER A 149 -32.58 17.19 -22.08
CA SER A 149 -32.75 18.39 -22.90
C SER A 149 -33.24 19.57 -22.05
N LEU A 150 -33.00 20.80 -22.50
CA LEU A 150 -33.53 22.00 -21.84
C LEU A 150 -35.07 21.95 -21.71
N SER A 151 -35.76 21.44 -22.74
CA SER A 151 -37.22 21.26 -22.69
C SER A 151 -37.65 20.29 -21.60
N GLN A 152 -36.95 19.16 -21.43
CA GLN A 152 -37.20 18.22 -20.34
C GLN A 152 -36.92 18.84 -18.97
N ALA A 153 -35.83 19.60 -18.84
CA ALA A 153 -35.47 20.29 -17.61
C ALA A 153 -36.50 21.36 -17.19
N LEU A 154 -37.15 22.04 -18.15
CA LEU A 154 -38.14 23.08 -17.87
C LEU A 154 -39.56 22.54 -17.68
N CYS A 155 -39.96 21.52 -18.46
CA CYS A 155 -41.32 20.99 -18.45
C CYS A 155 -41.52 19.81 -17.47
N GLY A 156 -40.44 19.26 -16.91
CA GLY A 156 -40.47 18.04 -16.13
C GLY A 156 -40.56 16.79 -17.03
N PHE A 157 -40.07 15.66 -16.54
CA PHE A 157 -40.10 14.38 -17.25
C PHE A 157 -40.04 13.23 -16.24
N THR A 158 -40.34 12.01 -16.67
CA THR A 158 -40.20 10.81 -15.82
C THR A 158 -38.99 10.00 -16.27
N VAL A 159 -38.08 9.71 -15.34
CA VAL A 159 -36.92 8.85 -15.60
C VAL A 159 -37.30 7.41 -15.31
N SER A 160 -37.09 6.51 -16.26
CA SER A 160 -37.13 5.08 -16.02
C SER A 160 -35.72 4.55 -15.74
N LEU A 161 -35.49 4.05 -14.53
CA LEU A 161 -34.22 3.47 -14.10
C LEU A 161 -34.42 2.00 -13.72
N LYS A 162 -33.48 1.14 -14.10
CA LYS A 162 -33.45 -0.24 -13.64
C LYS A 162 -32.54 -0.36 -12.44
N SER A 163 -33.09 -0.68 -11.27
CA SER A 163 -32.33 -0.91 -10.04
C SER A 163 -31.42 -2.15 -10.15
N LEU A 164 -30.42 -2.27 -9.25
CA LEU A 164 -29.55 -3.45 -9.15
C LEU A 164 -30.33 -4.75 -8.89
N ASP A 165 -31.51 -4.65 -8.27
CA ASP A 165 -32.46 -5.75 -8.06
C ASP A 165 -33.22 -6.19 -9.31
N GLY A 166 -33.05 -5.49 -10.43
CA GLY A 166 -33.84 -5.67 -11.63
C GLY A 166 -35.23 -5.02 -11.60
N ARG A 167 -35.59 -4.32 -10.52
CA ARG A 167 -36.84 -3.54 -10.42
C ARG A 167 -36.78 -2.30 -11.31
N ASN A 168 -37.87 -2.01 -12.02
CA ASN A 168 -38.01 -0.79 -12.81
C ASN A 168 -38.58 0.33 -11.93
N LEU A 169 -37.76 1.34 -11.67
CA LEU A 169 -38.13 2.54 -10.94
C LEU A 169 -38.53 3.63 -11.93
N ARG A 170 -39.67 4.28 -11.66
CA ARG A 170 -40.11 5.49 -12.37
C ARG A 170 -39.99 6.65 -11.41
N VAL A 171 -39.05 7.55 -11.67
CA VAL A 171 -38.82 8.73 -10.86
C VAL A 171 -39.37 9.94 -11.61
N PRO A 172 -40.52 10.50 -11.19
CA PRO A 172 -41.00 11.74 -11.76
C PRO A 172 -40.07 12.88 -11.32
N VAL A 173 -39.65 13.69 -12.29
CA VAL A 173 -38.82 14.87 -12.06
C VAL A 173 -39.70 16.10 -12.23
N GLU A 174 -39.77 16.89 -11.18
CA GLU A 174 -40.53 18.14 -11.16
C GLU A 174 -39.95 19.15 -12.18
N PRO A 175 -40.79 20.05 -12.70
CA PRO A 175 -40.35 21.08 -13.63
C PRO A 175 -39.34 22.04 -12.98
N VAL A 176 -38.41 22.54 -13.80
CA VAL A 176 -37.30 23.45 -13.45
C VAL A 176 -36.15 22.77 -12.70
N LEU A 177 -35.39 21.97 -13.44
CA LEU A 177 -34.08 21.48 -13.00
C LEU A 177 -33.02 22.57 -13.06
N LYS A 178 -32.21 22.68 -11.99
CA LYS A 178 -30.99 23.49 -11.98
C LYS A 178 -29.80 22.65 -12.46
N PRO A 179 -28.84 23.22 -13.20
CA PRO A 179 -27.58 22.54 -13.47
C PRO A 179 -26.90 22.14 -12.15
N GLY A 180 -26.50 20.87 -12.05
CA GLY A 180 -25.77 20.30 -10.92
C GLY A 180 -24.27 20.42 -11.05
#